data_AF-A0A8T3KW32-F1
#
_entry.id   AF-A0A8T3KW32-F1
#
_cell.length_a   1.000
_cell.length_b   1.000
_cell.length_c   1.000
_cell.angle_alpha   90.00
_cell.angle_beta   90.00
_cell.angle_gamma   90.00
#
_symmetry.space_group_name_H-M   'P 1'
#
loop_
_entity.id
_entity.type
_entity.pdbx_description
1 polymer ?
#
loop_
_entity_poly.entity_id
_entity_poly.type
_entity_poly.pdbx_seq_one_letter_code
_entity_poly.pdbx_strand_id
1 'polypeptide(L)'
;MRILVAILFLLLVFLQYRLWVGEGSLAEVNNLENEITRQEAALVDLKKRNRALQAEVEDLRSGSAALEERARSELGMIKEGEIFYQVIDQSQTTTQ
;
A
#
# COMPACT_ATOMS: atom_id res chain seq x y z
N MET A 1 59.15 33.04 3.76
CA MET A 1 58.05 33.13 4.77
C MET A 1 56.73 33.62 4.17
N ARG A 2 56.52 34.92 3.90
CA ARG A 2 55.20 35.46 3.47
C ARG A 2 54.52 34.71 2.30
N ILE A 3 55.27 34.31 1.29
CA ILE A 3 54.76 33.56 0.12
C ILE A 3 54.23 32.17 0.49
N LEU A 4 54.91 31.45 1.40
CA LEU A 4 54.45 30.14 1.89
C LEU A 4 53.13 30.26 2.65
N VAL A 5 52.98 31.32 3.45
CA VAL A 5 51.71 31.62 4.16
C VAL A 5 50.58 31.92 3.18
N ALA A 6 50.86 32.68 2.11
CA ALA A 6 49.87 32.97 1.06
C ALA A 6 49.42 31.69 0.32
N ILE A 7 50.35 30.80 -0.06
CA ILE A 7 50.04 29.52 -0.71
C ILE A 7 49.22 28.63 0.24
N LEU A 8 49.63 28.52 1.50
CA LEU A 8 48.90 27.73 2.51
C LEU A 8 47.48 28.26 2.74
N PHE A 9 47.31 29.58 2.79
CA PHE A 9 45.99 30.21 2.90
C PHE A 9 45.11 29.95 1.69
N LEU A 10 45.66 30.04 0.47
CA LEU A 10 44.94 29.77 -0.77
C LEU A 10 44.50 28.30 -0.85
N LEU A 11 45.38 27.37 -0.46
CA LEU A 11 45.07 25.94 -0.35
C LEU A 11 43.99 25.66 0.71
N LEU A 12 44.03 26.36 1.85
CA LEU A 12 43.01 26.26 2.89
C LEU A 12 41.65 26.76 2.39
N VAL A 13 41.59 27.92 1.73
CA VAL A 13 40.34 28.44 1.12
C VAL A 13 39.80 27.48 0.06
N PHE A 14 40.66 26.93 -0.79
CA PHE A 14 40.26 25.93 -1.79
C PHE A 14 39.69 24.67 -1.13
N LEU A 15 40.30 24.19 -0.03
CA LEU A 15 39.83 23.00 0.68
C LEU A 15 38.49 23.27 1.42
N GLN A 16 38.30 24.45 2.00
CA GLN A 16 37.02 24.88 2.58
C GLN A 16 35.93 24.95 1.50
N TYR A 17 36.22 25.56 0.34
CA TYR A 17 35.29 25.60 -0.79
C TYR A 17 34.95 24.20 -1.29
N ARG A 18 35.93 23.30 -1.42
CA ARG A 18 35.72 21.91 -1.81
C ARG A 18 34.89 21.13 -0.78
N LEU A 19 35.04 21.40 0.52
CA LEU A 19 34.20 20.80 1.57
C LEU A 19 32.77 21.33 1.53
N TRP A 20 32.57 22.59 1.11
CA TRP A 20 31.26 23.21 0.95
C TRP A 20 30.56 22.88 -0.39
N VAL A 21 31.25 22.23 -1.35
CA VAL A 21 30.73 22.02 -2.72
C VAL A 21 30.87 20.56 -3.22
N GLY A 22 31.74 19.73 -2.65
CA GLY A 22 31.97 18.34 -3.10
C GLY A 22 31.28 17.27 -2.24
N GLU A 23 30.76 16.23 -2.90
CA GLU A 23 30.48 14.84 -2.44
C GLU A 23 29.81 14.63 -1.05
N GLY A 24 29.16 15.67 -0.54
CA GLY A 24 28.50 15.70 0.77
C GLY A 24 27.99 17.10 1.17
N SER A 25 27.98 18.05 0.23
CA SER A 25 27.43 19.39 0.41
C SER A 25 25.90 19.37 0.42
N LEU A 26 25.29 20.42 0.98
CA LEU A 26 23.85 20.69 0.98
C LEU A 26 23.16 20.51 -0.38
N ALA A 27 23.88 20.68 -1.50
CA ALA A 27 23.37 20.42 -2.84
C ALA A 27 22.98 18.95 -3.09
N GLU A 28 23.70 17.99 -2.51
CA GLU A 28 23.47 16.57 -2.71
C GLU A 28 22.32 16.04 -1.84
N VAL A 29 22.21 16.53 -0.60
CA VAL A 29 21.04 16.30 0.26
C VAL A 29 19.76 16.82 -0.42
N ASN A 30 19.81 18.03 -0.98
CA ASN A 30 18.66 18.64 -1.66
C ASN A 30 18.27 17.86 -2.94
N ASN A 31 19.22 17.29 -3.68
CA ASN A 31 18.89 16.38 -4.79
C ASN A 31 18.20 15.10 -4.31
N LEU A 32 18.71 14.47 -3.25
CA LEU A 32 18.14 13.22 -2.72
C LEU A 32 16.74 13.44 -2.12
N GLU A 33 16.51 14.58 -1.45
CA GLU A 33 15.22 14.99 -0.90
C GLU A 33 14.19 15.30 -2.00
N ASN A 34 14.62 15.90 -3.12
CA ASN A 34 13.78 16.08 -4.32
C ASN A 34 13.41 14.75 -4.99
N GLU A 35 14.28 13.74 -4.96
CA GLU A 35 14.00 12.42 -5.54
C GLU A 35 13.02 11.61 -4.67
N ILE A 36 13.14 11.69 -3.34
CA ILE A 36 12.15 11.14 -2.39
C ILE A 36 10.77 11.77 -2.59
N THR A 37 10.70 13.10 -2.70
CA THR A 37 9.44 13.84 -2.86
C THR A 37 8.67 13.44 -4.13
N ARG A 38 9.39 13.10 -5.22
CA ARG A 38 8.76 12.62 -6.46
C ARG A 38 8.14 11.21 -6.33
N GLN A 39 8.70 10.34 -5.50
CA GLN A 39 8.21 8.97 -5.35
C GLN A 39 6.98 8.87 -4.42
N GLU A 40 6.87 9.73 -3.40
CA GLU A 40 5.70 9.72 -2.50
C GLU A 40 4.38 9.99 -3.24
N ALA A 41 4.35 10.92 -4.19
CA ALA A 41 3.15 11.26 -4.95
C ALA A 41 2.57 10.05 -5.70
N ALA A 42 3.43 9.22 -6.30
CA ALA A 42 3.02 7.98 -6.98
C ALA A 42 2.51 6.93 -5.99
N LEU A 43 3.16 6.79 -4.82
CA LEU A 43 2.73 5.86 -3.77
C LEU A 43 1.37 6.23 -3.16
N VAL A 44 1.05 7.51 -3.04
CA VAL A 44 -0.26 7.98 -2.52
C VAL A 44 -1.39 7.62 -3.48
N ASP A 45 -1.24 7.89 -4.78
CA ASP A 45 -2.28 7.56 -5.77
C ASP A 45 -2.45 6.04 -5.92
N LEU A 46 -1.35 5.28 -5.96
CA LEU A 46 -1.40 3.82 -6.05
C LEU A 46 -2.08 3.18 -4.81
N LYS A 47 -1.80 3.68 -3.60
CA LYS A 47 -2.50 3.27 -2.36
C LYS A 47 -3.98 3.63 -2.39
N LYS A 48 -4.36 4.79 -2.95
CA LYS A 48 -5.77 5.21 -3.07
C LYS A 48 -6.55 4.30 -4.02
N ARG A 49 -5.99 3.99 -5.20
CA ARG A 49 -6.58 3.04 -6.17
C ARG A 49 -6.69 1.63 -5.60
N ASN A 50 -5.65 1.15 -4.93
CA ASN A 50 -5.65 -0.19 -4.32
C ASN A 50 -6.75 -0.32 -3.25
N ARG A 51 -6.92 0.67 -2.37
CA ARG A 51 -8.02 0.70 -1.39
C ARG A 51 -9.40 0.73 -2.03
N ALA A 52 -9.58 1.50 -3.12
CA ALA A 52 -10.86 1.55 -3.84
C ALA A 52 -11.21 0.19 -4.46
N LEU A 53 -10.28 -0.42 -5.19
CA LEU A 53 -10.45 -1.76 -5.77
C LEU A 53 -10.68 -2.83 -4.71
N GLN A 54 -10.01 -2.74 -3.55
CA GLN A 54 -10.18 -3.70 -2.46
C GLN A 54 -11.56 -3.57 -1.79
N ALA A 55 -12.10 -2.35 -1.66
CA ALA A 55 -13.47 -2.14 -1.22
C ALA A 55 -14.50 -2.64 -2.24
N GLU A 56 -14.26 -2.43 -3.54
CA GLU A 56 -15.12 -2.91 -4.63
C GLU A 56 -15.16 -4.46 -4.70
N VAL A 57 -14.01 -5.12 -4.51
CA VAL A 57 -13.95 -6.59 -4.40
C VAL A 57 -14.71 -7.11 -3.18
N GLU A 58 -14.63 -6.43 -2.03
CA GLU A 58 -15.35 -6.85 -0.81
C GLU A 58 -16.86 -6.60 -0.92
N ASP A 59 -17.29 -5.51 -1.57
CA ASP A 59 -18.70 -5.21 -1.86
C ASP A 59 -19.30 -6.23 -2.84
N LEU A 60 -18.60 -6.53 -3.94
CA LEU A 60 -19.01 -7.58 -4.89
C LEU A 60 -19.09 -8.96 -4.21
N ARG A 61 -18.12 -9.29 -3.35
CA ARG A 61 -18.09 -10.57 -2.64
C ARG A 61 -19.22 -10.69 -1.62
N SER A 62 -19.43 -9.66 -0.78
CA SER A 62 -20.50 -9.64 0.21
C SER A 62 -21.90 -9.60 -0.43
N GLY A 63 -22.09 -8.82 -1.51
CA GLY A 63 -23.31 -8.80 -2.30
C GLY A 63 -23.63 -10.14 -2.96
N SER A 64 -22.62 -10.82 -3.53
CA SER A 64 -22.81 -12.16 -4.10
C SER A 64 -23.13 -13.23 -3.04
N ALA A 65 -22.51 -13.18 -1.87
CA ALA A 65 -22.79 -14.07 -0.75
C ALA A 65 -24.20 -13.85 -0.19
N ALA A 66 -24.63 -12.60 -0.02
CA ALA A 66 -25.99 -12.26 0.42
C ALA A 66 -27.07 -12.71 -0.59
N LEU A 67 -26.76 -12.66 -1.90
CA LEU A 67 -27.64 -13.18 -2.94
C LEU A 67 -27.72 -14.71 -2.92
N GLU A 68 -26.59 -15.41 -2.73
CA GLU A 68 -26.54 -16.88 -2.62
C GLU A 68 -27.26 -17.37 -1.34
N GLU A 69 -27.08 -16.69 -0.20
CA GLU A 69 -27.82 -16.92 1.05
C GLU A 69 -29.34 -16.84 0.82
N ARG A 70 -29.82 -15.78 0.14
CA ARG A 70 -31.24 -15.57 -0.15
C ARG A 70 -31.80 -16.60 -1.15
N ALA A 71 -31.02 -16.99 -2.15
CA ALA A 71 -31.41 -18.02 -3.12
C ALA A 71 -31.51 -19.42 -2.47
N ARG A 72 -30.58 -19.76 -1.57
CA ARG A 72 -30.60 -21.02 -0.80
C ARG A 72 -31.74 -21.06 0.22
N SER A 73 -31.93 -19.97 0.97
CA SER A 73 -32.89 -19.92 2.10
C SER A 73 -34.36 -19.71 1.69
N GLU A 74 -34.65 -18.82 0.74
CA GLU A 74 -36.04 -18.54 0.34
C GLU A 74 -36.51 -19.31 -0.89
N LEU A 75 -35.61 -19.60 -1.84
CA LEU A 75 -35.96 -20.27 -3.10
C LEU A 75 -35.58 -21.76 -3.13
N GLY A 76 -34.89 -22.26 -2.10
CA GLY A 76 -34.41 -23.65 -2.04
C GLY A 76 -33.44 -24.02 -3.16
N MET A 77 -32.78 -23.03 -3.76
CA MET A 77 -31.89 -23.26 -4.91
C MET A 77 -30.58 -23.94 -4.46
N ILE A 78 -30.23 -25.02 -5.16
CA ILE A 78 -28.99 -25.79 -4.99
C ILE A 78 -28.16 -25.72 -6.27
N LYS A 79 -26.84 -25.78 -6.16
CA LYS A 79 -25.93 -25.74 -7.32
C LYS A 79 -25.94 -27.07 -8.08
N GLU A 80 -25.69 -27.05 -9.39
CA GLU A 80 -25.51 -28.29 -10.15
C GLU A 80 -24.36 -29.12 -9.56
N GLY A 81 -24.64 -30.38 -9.20
CA GLY A 81 -23.69 -31.29 -8.56
C GLY A 81 -23.54 -31.14 -7.03
N GLU A 82 -24.30 -30.26 -6.38
CA GLU A 82 -24.28 -30.10 -4.92
C GLU A 82 -25.19 -31.12 -4.21
N ILE A 83 -24.68 -31.78 -3.17
CA ILE A 83 -25.48 -32.67 -2.31
C ILE A 83 -25.95 -31.89 -1.08
N PHE A 84 -27.21 -31.49 -1.07
CA PHE A 84 -27.81 -30.71 0.01
C PHE A 84 -28.36 -31.61 1.13
N TYR A 85 -27.87 -31.41 2.35
CA TYR A 85 -28.32 -32.14 3.54
C TYR A 85 -29.17 -31.24 4.45
N GLN A 86 -30.49 -31.45 4.45
CA GLN A 86 -31.38 -30.77 5.38
C GLN A 86 -31.57 -31.61 6.65
N VAL A 87 -31.03 -31.13 7.78
CA VAL A 87 -31.24 -31.77 9.09
C VAL A 87 -32.63 -31.38 9.60
N ILE A 88 -33.59 -32.30 9.46
CA ILE A 88 -34.92 -32.15 10.05
C ILE A 88 -34.87 -32.72 11.47
N ASP A 89 -35.12 -31.89 12.48
CA ASP A 89 -35.17 -32.32 13.87
C ASP A 89 -36.43 -33.17 14.11
N GLN A 90 -36.27 -34.45 14.47
CA GLN A 90 -37.37 -35.42 14.57
C GLN A 90 -38.19 -35.31 15.86
N SER A 91 -37.97 -34.27 16.67
CA SER A 91 -38.56 -34.06 18.00
C SER A 91 -40.07 -33.75 18.05
N GLN A 92 -40.82 -33.88 16.94
CA GLN A 92 -42.25 -33.58 16.83
C GLN A 92 -43.13 -34.77 16.35
N THR A 93 -42.63 -36.01 16.35
CA THR A 93 -43.44 -37.22 16.02
C THR A 93 -43.76 -38.06 17.27
N THR A 94 -44.32 -37.40 18.29
CA THR A 94 -44.84 -37.96 19.55
C THR A 94 -45.87 -36.96 20.12
N THR A 95 -47.13 -37.24 20.43
CA THR A 95 -48.04 -38.39 20.20
C THR A 95 -49.49 -37.87 20.35
N GLN A 96 -50.48 -38.51 19.70
CA GLN A 96 -51.89 -38.54 20.14
C GLN A 96 -52.20 -39.92 20.70
#